data_AF-A0A967NWV3-F1
#
_entry.id   AF-A0A967NWV3-F1
#
_cell.length_a   1.000
_cell.length_b   1.000
_cell.length_c   1.000
_cell.angle_alpha   90.00
_cell.angle_beta   90.00
_cell.angle_gamma   90.00
#
_symmetry.space_group_name_H-M   'P 1'
#
loop_
_entity.id
_entity.type
_entity.pdbx_description
1 polymer ?
#
loop_
_entity_poly.entity_id
_entity_poly.type
_entity_poly.pdbx_seq_one_letter_code
_entity_poly.pdbx_strand_id
1 'polypeptide(L)' 'GKNIILNIFLSLDTSVCAASTRRFNKEAAESPDTVVLCISADLPFAHKRFCEAEGLNDVIPLSVFRAP' A
#
# COMPACT_ATOMS: atom_id res chain seq x y z
N GLY A 1 1.68 -2.16 -21.89
CA GLY A 1 1.14 -1.25 -20.87
C GLY A 1 1.24 -1.93 -19.52
N LYS A 2 1.35 -1.19 -18.42
CA LYS A 2 1.45 -1.78 -17.07
C LYS A 2 0.05 -1.85 -16.44
N ASN A 3 -0.29 -2.98 -15.82
CA ASN A 3 -1.53 -3.12 -15.07
C ASN A 3 -1.41 -2.33 -13.77
N ILE A 4 -2.39 -1.46 -13.49
CA ILE A 4 -2.37 -0.63 -12.28
C ILE A 4 -3.54 -1.05 -11.40
N ILE A 5 -3.21 -1.43 -10.18
CA ILE A 5 -4.15 -1.80 -9.14
C ILE A 5 -4.19 -0.69 -8.10
N LEU A 6 -5.38 -0.17 -7.83
CA LEU A 6 -5.63 0.84 -6.81
C LEU A 6 -6.18 0.16 -5.56
N ASN A 7 -5.34 -0.01 -4.53
CA ASN A 7 -5.75 -0.56 -3.25
C ASN A 7 -6.05 0.58 -2.28
N ILE A 8 -7.34 0.85 -2.03
CA ILE A 8 -7.81 1.99 -1.24
C ILE A 8 -8.33 1.48 0.10
N PHE A 9 -7.78 1.98 1.20
CA PHE A 9 -8.17 1.60 2.56
C PHE A 9 -8.21 2.82 3.50
N LEU A 10 -8.89 2.65 4.64
CA LEU A 10 -9.12 3.75 5.57
C LEU A 10 -7.82 4.18 6.27
N SER A 11 -7.13 3.23 6.91
CA SER A 11 -5.86 3.47 7.61
C SER A 11 -5.06 2.18 7.80
N LEU A 12 -3.75 2.22 7.56
CA LEU A 12 -2.79 1.14 7.84
C LEU A 12 -2.55 0.91 9.34
N ASP A 13 -2.94 1.87 10.20
CA ASP A 13 -2.81 1.76 11.65
C ASP A 13 -3.85 0.82 12.29
N THR A 14 -4.66 0.12 11.46
CA THR A 14 -5.60 -0.90 11.94
C THR A 14 -5.13 -2.30 11.54
N SER A 15 -5.27 -3.26 12.46
CA SER A 15 -4.82 -4.64 12.27
C SER A 15 -5.48 -5.33 11.06
N VAL A 16 -6.72 -4.98 10.75
CA VAL A 16 -7.48 -5.54 9.62
C VAL A 16 -6.96 -5.00 8.28
N CYS A 17 -6.79 -3.68 8.16
CA CYS A 17 -6.28 -3.09 6.91
C CYS A 17 -4.83 -3.45 6.66
N ALA A 18 -3.99 -3.53 7.70
CA ALA A 18 -2.62 -4.02 7.59
C ALA A 18 -2.56 -5.46 7.08
N ALA A 19 -3.33 -6.37 7.68
CA ALA A 19 -3.37 -7.78 7.26
C ALA A 19 -3.91 -7.95 5.83
N SER A 20 -4.96 -7.19 5.47
CA SER A 20 -5.52 -7.18 4.12
C SER A 20 -4.51 -6.69 3.08
N THR A 21 -3.85 -5.56 3.35
CA THR A 21 -2.86 -4.96 2.46
C THR A 21 -1.65 -5.88 2.28
N ARG A 22 -1.17 -6.50 3.36
CA ARG A 22 -0.07 -7.47 3.31
C ARG A 22 -0.39 -8.67 2.42
N ARG A 23 -1.56 -9.27 2.63
CA ARG A 23 -2.00 -10.42 1.83
C ARG A 23 -2.16 -10.04 0.36
N PHE A 24 -2.83 -8.92 0.11
CA PHE A 24 -3.08 -8.42 -1.23
C PHE A 24 -1.77 -8.12 -1.98
N ASN A 25 -0.81 -7.49 -1.32
CA ASN A 25 0.47 -7.16 -1.95
C ASN A 25 1.28 -8.41 -2.27
N LYS A 26 1.21 -9.46 -1.42
CA LYS A 26 1.84 -10.75 -1.73
C LYS A 26 1.22 -11.39 -2.98
N GLU A 27 -0.10 -11.42 -3.07
CA GLU A 27 -0.81 -11.97 -4.24
C GLU A 27 -0.56 -11.13 -5.50
N ALA A 28 -0.48 -9.81 -5.37
CA ALA A 28 -0.21 -8.90 -6.48
C ALA A 28 1.24 -8.97 -6.99
N ALA A 29 2.21 -9.27 -6.12
CA ALA A 29 3.61 -9.47 -6.50
C ALA A 29 3.81 -10.72 -7.39
N GLU A 30 2.88 -11.68 -7.35
CA GLU A 30 2.89 -12.86 -8.23
C GLU A 30 2.34 -12.53 -9.64
N SER A 31 1.73 -11.35 -9.84
CA SER A 31 1.17 -10.94 -11.13
C SER A 31 2.20 -10.19 -11.98
N PRO A 32 2.54 -10.67 -13.19
CA PRO A 32 3.48 -9.98 -14.06
C PRO A 32 2.91 -8.65 -14.55
N ASP A 33 3.81 -7.66 -14.73
CA ASP A 33 3.50 -6.31 -15.22
C ASP A 33 2.45 -5.54 -14.39
N THR A 34 2.36 -5.79 -13.09
CA THR A 34 1.40 -5.12 -12.19
C THR A 34 2.09 -4.12 -11.25
N VAL A 35 1.44 -2.97 -11.00
CA VAL A 35 1.80 -2.00 -9.94
C VAL A 35 0.64 -1.89 -8.98
N VAL A 36 0.94 -1.94 -7.68
CA VAL A 36 -0.04 -1.66 -6.64
C VAL A 36 0.19 -0.26 -6.09
N LEU A 37 -0.83 0.59 -6.17
CA LEU A 37 -0.89 1.89 -5.54
C LEU A 37 -1.73 1.77 -4.27
N CYS A 38 -1.09 1.92 -3.10
CA CYS A 38 -1.75 1.85 -1.81
C CYS A 38 -2.18 3.25 -1.37
N ILE A 39 -3.48 3.51 -1.36
CA ILE A 39 -4.05 4.85 -1.12
C ILE A 39 -4.79 4.87 0.21
N SER A 40 -4.44 5.83 1.08
CA SER A 40 -5.20 6.09 2.31
C SER A 40 -5.05 7.53 2.81
N ALA A 41 -5.82 7.84 3.86
CA ALA A 41 -5.69 9.04 4.67
C ALA A 41 -4.64 8.87 5.78
N ASP A 42 -3.63 8.02 5.62
CA ASP A 42 -2.51 7.98 6.58
C ASP A 42 -1.45 9.00 6.19
N LEU A 43 -0.76 9.56 7.17
CA LEU A 43 0.39 10.43 6.90
C LEU A 43 1.49 9.64 6.16
N PRO A 44 2.28 10.29 5.27
CA PRO A 44 3.37 9.63 4.55
C PRO A 44 4.37 8.89 5.46
N PHE A 45 4.56 9.36 6.69
CA PHE A 45 5.39 8.69 7.70
C PHE A 45 4.86 7.30 8.10
N ALA A 46 3.54 7.16 8.29
CA ALA A 46 2.92 5.90 8.66
C ALA A 46 3.02 4.88 7.50
N HIS A 47 2.80 5.35 6.27
CA HIS A 47 3.04 4.55 5.06
C HIS A 47 4.49 4.06 4.96
N LYS A 48 5.46 4.95 5.16
CA LYS A 48 6.88 4.58 5.09
C LYS A 48 7.24 3.51 6.12
N ARG A 49 6.77 3.67 7.36
CA ARG A 49 6.96 2.67 8.43
C ARG A 49 6.34 1.32 8.06
N PHE A 50 5.14 1.33 7.48
CA PHE A 50 4.47 0.11 7.06
C PHE A 50 5.22 -0.61 5.93
N CYS A 51 5.64 0.12 4.90
CA CYS A 51 6.41 -0.44 3.78
C CYS A 51 7.75 -1.02 4.25
N GLU A 52 8.45 -0.35 5.17
CA GLU A 52 9.70 -0.84 5.77
C GLU A 52 9.49 -2.08 6.63
N ALA A 53 8.43 -2.12 7.44
CA ALA A 53 8.12 -3.25 8.31
C ALA A 53 7.72 -4.51 7.53
N GLU A 54 7.01 -4.35 6.41
CA GLU A 54 6.51 -5.47 5.59
C GLU A 54 7.44 -5.84 4.42
N GLY A 55 8.50 -5.06 4.17
CA GLY A 55 9.49 -5.35 3.13
C GLY A 55 8.93 -5.25 1.69
N LEU A 56 7.99 -4.33 1.47
CA LEU A 56 7.25 -4.21 0.22
C LEU A 56 7.96 -3.25 -0.75
N ASN A 57 8.56 -3.77 -1.82
CA ASN A 57 9.30 -2.98 -2.82
C ASN A 57 8.45 -2.55 -4.03
N ASP A 58 7.43 -3.33 -4.40
CA ASP A 58 6.60 -3.10 -5.60
C ASP A 58 5.31 -2.33 -5.31
N VAL A 59 5.21 -1.75 -4.12
CA VAL A 59 4.03 -1.03 -3.64
C VAL A 59 4.38 0.43 -3.53
N ILE A 60 3.59 1.28 -4.19
CA ILE A 60 3.76 2.73 -4.11
C ILE A 60 2.72 3.28 -3.13
N PRO A 61 3.14 3.77 -1.94
CA PRO A 61 2.22 4.41 -1.02
C PRO A 61 1.81 5.80 -1.52
N LEU A 62 0.52 6.11 -1.43
CA LEU A 62 -0.08 7.38 -1.78
C LEU A 62 -0.95 7.86 -0.62
N SER A 63 -0.56 8.99 -0.03
CA SER A 63 -1.37 9.67 0.98
C SER A 63 -2.24 10.74 0.34
N VAL A 64 -3.50 10.84 0.74
CA VAL A 64 -4.34 11.98 0.40
C VAL A 64 -3.97 13.25 1.20
N PHE A 65 -3.21 13.11 2.29
CA PHE A 65 -2.64 14.25 3.00
C PHE A 65 -1.35 14.71 2.29
N ARG A 66 -1.46 15.78 1.49
CA ARG A 66 -0.32 16.40 0.78
C ARG A 66 0.44 17.43 1.61
N ALA A 67 -0.12 17.88 2.73
CA ALA A 67 0.45 18.80 3.70
C ALA A 67 -0.32 18.65 5.03
N PRO A 68 0.29 18.93 6.20
CA PRO A 68 -0.41 18.93 7.49
C PRO A 68 -1.58 19.90 7.52
#